data_AF-A0A7X7MGA0-F1
#
_entry.id   AF-A0A7X7MGA0-F1
#
_cell.length_a   1.000
_cell.length_b   1.000
_cell.length_c   1.000
_cell.angle_alpha   90.00
_cell.angle_beta   90.00
_cell.angle_gamma   90.00
#
_symmetry.space_group_name_H-M   'P 1'
#
loop_
_entity.id
_entity.type
_entity.pdbx_description
1 polymer ?
#
loop_
_entity_poly.entity_id
_entity_poly.type
_entity_poly.pdbx_seq_one_letter_code
_entity_poly.pdbx_strand_id
1 'polypeptide(L)'
;MKNSSDRSSALLAGSLPRAVLLLAGPMFISAVLQNAQSLIDLYWVGRLGPVAVAALALSGAVIMALFPVQMGLATGTVALVSRAYGAGDARRASSIAAQSISLGIGIGLL
;
A
#
# COMPACT_ATOMS: atom_id res chain seq x y z
N MET A 1 -3.49 -29.16 -2.77
CA MET A 1 -3.10 -27.92 -3.49
C MET A 1 -4.27 -27.39 -4.31
N LYS A 2 -5.36 -26.95 -3.65
CA LYS A 2 -6.61 -26.55 -4.29
C LYS A 2 -6.55 -25.06 -4.70
N ASN A 3 -6.19 -24.87 -5.96
CA ASN A 3 -6.79 -23.90 -6.88
C ASN A 3 -6.56 -22.39 -6.68
N SER A 4 -5.38 -21.91 -7.10
CA SER A 4 -5.18 -20.51 -7.51
C SER A 4 -5.81 -20.19 -8.88
N SER A 5 -6.12 -21.20 -9.69
CA SER A 5 -6.77 -21.05 -11.00
C SER A 5 -8.28 -20.82 -10.90
N ASP A 6 -8.98 -21.33 -9.89
CA ASP A 6 -10.44 -21.13 -9.71
C ASP A 6 -10.83 -19.70 -9.34
N ARG A 7 -10.02 -19.01 -8.53
CA ARG A 7 -10.35 -17.64 -8.07
C ARG A 7 -10.27 -16.64 -9.21
N SER A 8 -9.27 -16.78 -10.07
CA SER A 8 -9.11 -15.97 -11.28
C SER A 8 -10.25 -16.21 -12.26
N SER A 9 -10.66 -17.47 -12.45
CA SER A 9 -11.81 -17.84 -13.29
C SER A 9 -13.13 -17.32 -12.71
N ALA A 10 -13.35 -17.35 -11.39
CA ALA A 10 -14.56 -16.81 -10.76
C ALA A 10 -14.65 -15.27 -10.83
N LEU A 11 -13.51 -14.58 -10.81
CA LEU A 11 -13.43 -13.12 -10.99
C LEU A 11 -13.67 -12.69 -12.45
N LEU A 12 -13.33 -13.56 -13.41
CA LEU A 12 -13.48 -13.30 -14.85
C LEU A 12 -14.74 -13.91 -15.48
N ALA A 13 -15.36 -14.92 -14.85
CA ALA A 13 -16.57 -15.60 -15.34
C ALA A 13 -17.88 -15.11 -14.66
N GLY A 14 -17.78 -14.38 -13.54
CA GLY A 14 -18.91 -13.70 -12.92
C GLY A 14 -19.24 -12.36 -13.60
N SER A 15 -20.44 -11.82 -13.35
CA SER A 15 -20.81 -10.50 -13.87
C SER A 15 -19.80 -9.44 -13.38
N LEU A 16 -19.14 -8.76 -14.31
CA LEU A 16 -18.16 -7.69 -14.07
C LEU A 16 -18.58 -6.70 -12.95
N PRO A 17 -19.86 -6.26 -12.87
CA PRO A 17 -20.31 -5.37 -11.80
C PRO A 17 -20.17 -5.95 -10.40
N ARG A 18 -20.37 -7.27 -10.24
CA ARG A 18 -20.29 -7.96 -8.95
C ARG A 18 -18.84 -8.11 -8.48
N ALA A 19 -17.92 -8.41 -9.39
CA ALA A 19 -16.49 -8.47 -9.09
C ALA A 19 -15.94 -7.08 -8.72
N VAL A 20 -16.35 -6.04 -9.46
CA VAL A 20 -16.00 -4.65 -9.15
C VAL A 20 -16.56 -4.25 -7.78
N LEU A 21 -17.84 -4.50 -7.47
CA LEU A 21 -18.42 -4.17 -6.16
C LEU A 21 -17.74 -4.91 -5.00
N LEU A 22 -17.36 -6.18 -5.21
CA LEU A 22 -16.70 -7.00 -4.19
C LEU A 22 -15.29 -6.47 -3.85
N LEU A 23 -14.58 -5.88 -4.82
CA LEU A 23 -13.25 -5.28 -4.61
C LEU A 23 -13.34 -3.80 -4.20
N ALA A 24 -14.23 -3.04 -4.82
CA ALA A 24 -14.42 -1.62 -4.56
C ALA A 24 -14.98 -1.37 -3.16
N GLY A 25 -15.87 -2.24 -2.66
CA GLY A 25 -16.40 -2.15 -1.30
C GLY A 25 -15.33 -2.03 -0.22
N PRO A 26 -14.43 -3.03 -0.05
CA PRO A 26 -13.38 -2.97 0.95
C PRO A 26 -12.37 -1.85 0.70
N MET A 27 -12.06 -1.52 -0.56
CA MET A 27 -11.17 -0.39 -0.88
C MET A 27 -11.79 0.95 -0.46
N PHE A 28 -13.08 1.15 -0.72
CA PHE A 28 -13.80 2.36 -0.34
C PHE A 28 -13.87 2.51 1.18
N ILE A 29 -14.22 1.44 1.89
CA ILE A 29 -14.25 1.44 3.36
C ILE A 29 -12.85 1.80 3.91
N SER A 30 -11.79 1.22 3.35
CA SER A 30 -10.42 1.53 3.76
C SER A 30 -10.07 3.01 3.57
N ALA A 31 -10.49 3.61 2.45
CA ALA A 31 -10.28 5.04 2.18
C ALA A 31 -11.07 5.94 3.14
N VAL A 32 -12.32 5.60 3.44
CA VAL A 32 -13.15 6.33 4.41
C VAL A 32 -12.54 6.24 5.81
N LEU A 33 -12.12 5.05 6.23
CA LEU A 33 -11.46 4.84 7.52
C LEU A 33 -10.14 5.63 7.63
N GLN A 34 -9.36 5.71 6.55
CA GLN A 34 -8.13 6.49 6.52
C GLN A 34 -8.38 8.00 6.67
N ASN A 35 -9.44 8.53 6.05
CA ASN A 35 -9.84 9.92 6.22
C ASN A 35 -10.38 10.18 7.64
N ALA A 36 -11.22 9.29 8.15
CA ALA A 36 -11.75 9.37 9.51
C ALA A 36 -10.61 9.37 10.55
N GLN A 37 -9.59 8.53 10.36
CA GLN A 37 -8.40 8.50 11.21
C GLN A 37 -7.72 9.86 11.26
N SER A 38 -7.53 10.51 10.10
CA SER A 38 -6.90 11.84 10.04
C SER A 38 -7.71 12.89 10.79
N LEU A 39 -9.04 12.83 10.71
CA LEU A 39 -9.93 13.72 11.47
C LEU A 39 -9.88 13.46 12.98
N ILE A 40 -9.82 12.19 13.38
CA ILE A 40 -9.70 11.79 14.78
C ILE A 40 -8.37 12.30 15.35
N ASP A 41 -7.26 12.10 14.63
CA ASP A 41 -5.94 12.58 15.03
C ASP A 41 -5.94 14.10 15.22
N LEU A 42 -6.50 14.84 14.25
CA LEU A 42 -6.63 16.30 14.35
C LEU A 42 -7.55 16.74 15.49
N TYR A 43 -8.64 16.02 15.76
CA TYR A 43 -9.55 16.31 16.86
C TYR A 43 -8.87 16.19 18.23
N TRP A 44 -8.12 15.10 18.45
CA TRP A 44 -7.40 14.88 19.70
C TRP A 44 -6.23 15.83 19.86
N VAL A 45 -5.43 16.04 18.81
CA VAL A 45 -4.29 16.98 18.83
C VAL A 45 -4.77 18.42 18.95
N GLY A 46 -5.92 18.77 18.35
CA GLY A 46 -6.55 20.07 18.46
C GLY A 46 -6.86 20.48 19.90
N ARG A 47 -7.17 19.51 20.77
CA ARG A 47 -7.41 19.76 22.20
C ARG A 47 -6.13 20.05 23.01
N LEU A 48 -4.95 19.73 22.48
CA LEU A 48 -3.65 20.01 23.10
C LEU A 48 -3.17 21.45 22.84
N GLY A 49 -3.87 22.18 21.98
CA GLY A 49 -3.64 23.60 21.69
C GLY A 49 -3.01 23.87 20.32
N PRO A 50 -2.87 25.15 19.94
CA PRO A 50 -2.50 25.54 18.57
C PRO A 50 -1.10 25.06 18.15
N VAL A 51 -0.16 25.01 19.09
CA VAL A 51 1.22 24.57 18.84
C VAL A 51 1.26 23.09 18.47
N ALA A 52 0.45 22.25 19.11
CA ALA A 52 0.38 20.82 18.81
C ALA A 52 -0.20 20.56 17.40
N VAL A 53 -1.21 21.32 17.00
CA VAL A 53 -1.78 21.26 15.64
C VAL A 53 -0.76 21.72 14.60
N ALA A 54 -0.01 22.79 14.88
CA ALA A 54 1.06 23.25 13.99
C ALA A 54 2.17 22.20 13.82
N ALA A 55 2.54 21.51 14.91
CA ALA A 55 3.48 20.40 14.86
C ALA A 55 2.95 19.22 14.03
N LEU A 56 1.65 18.89 14.14
CA LEU A 56 1.01 17.85 13.32
C LEU A 56 0.98 18.22 11.84
N ALA A 57 0.70 19.48 11.51
CA ALA A 57 0.74 19.95 10.12
C ALA A 57 2.16 19.85 9.53
N LEU A 58 3.17 20.23 10.32
CA LEU A 58 4.57 20.13 9.92
C LEU A 58 5.03 18.68 9.74
N SER A 59 4.65 17.77 10.65
CA SER A 59 4.95 16.35 10.50
C SER A 59 4.25 15.75 9.27
N GLY A 60 3.02 16.16 8.97
CA GLY A 60 2.31 15.81 7.75
C GLY A 60 3.07 16.21 6.48
N ALA A 61 3.66 17.40 6.45
CA ALA A 61 4.49 17.85 5.33
C ALA A 61 5.75 17.00 5.13
N VAL A 62 6.40 16.59 6.23
CA VAL A 62 7.56 15.67 6.19
C VAL A 62 7.16 14.30 5.65
N ILE A 63 6.03 13.75 6.11
CA ILE A 63 5.51 12.47 5.62
C ILE A 63 5.17 12.56 4.12
N MET A 64 4.55 13.65 3.67
CA MET A 64 4.27 13.91 2.25
C MET A 64 5.54 13.95 1.39
N ALA A 65 6.66 14.45 1.92
CA ALA A 65 7.94 14.44 1.21
C ALA A 65 8.55 13.02 1.11
N LEU A 66 8.34 12.18 2.11
CA LEU A 66 8.83 10.79 2.13
C LEU A 66 7.93 9.83 1.32
N PHE A 67 6.65 10.16 1.18
CA PHE A 67 5.66 9.30 0.53
C PHE A 67 6.02 8.86 -0.90
N PRO A 68 6.54 9.72 -1.80
CA PRO A 68 6.97 9.33 -3.14
C PRO A 68 8.13 8.33 -3.15
N VAL A 69 9.06 8.45 -2.19
CA VAL A 69 10.20 7.52 -2.07
C VAL A 69 9.68 6.14 -1.70
N GLN A 70 8.80 6.07 -0.69
CA GLN A 70 8.16 4.83 -0.29
C GLN A 70 7.35 4.19 -1.43
N MET A 71 6.51 4.99 -2.11
CA MET A 71 5.70 4.54 -3.26
C MET A 71 6.56 4.09 -4.44
N GLY A 72 7.67 4.78 -4.73
CA GLY A 72 8.60 4.44 -5.79
C GLY A 72 9.27 3.09 -5.56
N LEU A 73 9.73 2.85 -4.33
CA LEU A 73 10.32 1.56 -3.94
C LEU A 73 9.30 0.43 -3.97
N ALA A 74 8.09 0.66 -3.46
CA ALA A 74 7.03 -0.34 -3.45
C ALA A 74 6.63 -0.72 -4.88
N THR A 75 6.30 0.27 -5.71
CA THR A 75 5.91 0.07 -7.11
C THR A 75 7.05 -0.53 -7.93
N GLY A 76 8.28 -0.06 -7.75
CA GLY A 76 9.46 -0.58 -8.43
C GLY A 76 9.74 -2.04 -8.10
N THR A 77 9.60 -2.41 -6.82
CA THR A 77 9.71 -3.80 -6.36
C THR A 77 8.65 -4.69 -7.00
N VAL A 78 7.38 -4.29 -6.93
CA VAL A 78 6.27 -5.03 -7.54
C VAL A 78 6.51 -5.22 -9.04
N ALA A 79 6.95 -4.18 -9.75
CA ALA A 79 7.22 -4.25 -11.18
C ALA A 79 8.38 -5.23 -11.51
N LEU A 80 9.48 -5.19 -10.76
CA LEU A 80 10.63 -6.08 -10.96
C LEU A 80 10.28 -7.55 -10.67
N VAL A 81 9.60 -7.80 -9.55
CA VAL A 81 9.16 -9.14 -9.14
C VAL A 81 8.15 -9.69 -10.16
N SER A 82 7.17 -8.89 -10.58
CA SER A 82 6.16 -9.31 -11.56
C SER A 82 6.81 -9.66 -12.91
N ARG A 83 7.81 -8.88 -13.37
CA ARG A 83 8.55 -9.20 -14.60
C ARG A 83 9.35 -10.49 -14.49
N ALA A 84 10.07 -10.70 -13.39
CA ALA A 84 10.87 -11.91 -13.20
C ALA A 84 9.99 -13.16 -13.08
N TYR A 85 8.89 -13.05 -12.33
CA TYR A 85 7.93 -14.14 -12.19
C TYR A 85 7.20 -14.46 -13.51
N GLY A 86 6.80 -13.42 -14.26
CA GLY A 86 6.18 -13.57 -15.58
C GLY A 86 7.11 -14.19 -16.64
N ALA A 87 8.42 -14.04 -16.49
CA ALA A 87 9.42 -14.69 -17.34
C ALA A 87 9.71 -16.16 -16.96
N GLY A 88 9.02 -16.72 -15.96
CA GLY A 88 9.23 -18.09 -15.47
C GLY A 88 10.45 -18.25 -14.56
N ASP A 89 11.14 -17.17 -14.20
CA ASP A 89 12.34 -17.20 -13.37
C ASP A 89 12.00 -16.93 -11.88
N ALA A 90 11.45 -17.94 -11.23
CA ALA A 90 11.06 -17.87 -9.82
C ALA A 90 12.25 -17.63 -8.87
N ARG A 91 13.46 -18.07 -9.23
CA ARG A 91 14.68 -17.84 -8.43
C ARG A 91 15.10 -16.38 -8.48
N ARG A 92 15.02 -15.75 -9.66
CA ARG A 92 15.29 -14.32 -9.78
C ARG A 92 14.22 -13.48 -9.09
N ALA A 93 12.96 -13.88 -9.18
CA ALA A 93 11.87 -13.21 -8.46
C ALA A 93 12.09 -13.22 -6.93
N SER A 94 12.51 -14.35 -6.35
CA SER A 94 12.80 -14.43 -4.92
C SER A 94 14.04 -13.62 -4.51
N SER A 95 15.08 -13.61 -5.34
CA SER A 95 16.28 -12.79 -5.09
C SER A 95 15.96 -11.28 -5.12
N ILE A 96 15.17 -10.83 -6.10
CA ILE A 96 14.70 -9.44 -6.17
C ILE A 96 13.87 -9.09 -4.94
N ALA A 97 12.94 -9.96 -4.54
CA ALA A 97 12.12 -9.73 -3.35
C ALA A 97 12.98 -9.60 -2.08
N ALA A 98 13.98 -10.48 -1.90
CA ALA A 98 14.91 -10.39 -0.77
C ALA A 98 15.71 -9.08 -0.77
N GLN A 99 16.26 -8.68 -1.94
CA GLN A 99 17.00 -7.43 -2.08
C GLN A 99 16.13 -6.21 -1.79
N SER A 100 14.88 -6.18 -2.29
CA SER A 100 13.93 -5.11 -2.01
C SER A 100 13.57 -5.02 -0.52
N ILE A 101 13.43 -6.16 0.18
CA ILE A 101 13.20 -6.16 1.63
C ILE A 101 14.41 -5.60 2.37
N SER A 102 15.63 -6.02 2.02
CA SER A 102 16.86 -5.49 2.61
C SER A 102 17.01 -3.98 2.40
N LEU A 103 16.70 -3.50 1.18
CA LEU A 103 16.67 -2.06 0.86
C LEU A 103 15.60 -1.32 1.68
N GLY A 104 14.40 -1.89 1.79
CA GLY A 104 13.30 -1.31 2.58
C GLY A 104 13.66 -1.18 4.06
N ILE A 105 14.31 -2.19 4.63
CA ILE A 105 14.81 -2.16 6.02
C ILE A 105 15.90 -1.09 6.16
N GLY A 106 16.85 -1.02 5.22
CA GLY A 106 17.93 -0.03 5.25
C GLY A 106 17.42 1.41 5.19
N ILE A 107 16.37 1.66 4.38
CA ILE A 107 15.75 2.99 4.27
C ILE A 107 14.86 3.28 5.48
N GLY A 108 14.15 2.29 6.02
CA GLY A 108 13.31 2.48 7.22
C GLY A 108 14.08 2.71 8.52
N LEU A 109 15.36 2.34 8.56
CA LEU A 109 16.26 2.59 9.70
C LEU A 109 16.94 3.97 9.68
N LEU A 110 16.85 4.69 8.56
CA LEU A 110 17.52 5.96 8.28
C LEU A 110 16.57 7.12 8.58
#